data_AF-A0A947W304-F1
#
_entry.id   AF-A0A947W304-F1
#
_cell.length_a   1.000
_cell.length_b   1.000
_cell.length_c   1.000
_cell.angle_alpha   90.00
_cell.angle_beta   90.00
_cell.angle_gamma   90.00
#
_symmetry.space_group_name_H-M   'P 1'
#
loop_
_entity.id
_entity.type
_entity.pdbx_description
1 polymer ?
#
loop_
_entity_poly.entity_id
_entity_poly.type
_entity_poly.pdbx_seq_one_letter_code
_entity_poly.pdbx_strand_id
1 'polypeptide(L)'
;MYILLIIINGYKFQQKYLSDVRNHIDRIVATLGLKEISQSTLVRKLCTLSGHHRTRKAIFEFDKLIRSIYTLRYLRDPQLQRNVHRSQNRIEEYHQLRSVIAQVSGRKELIGHTDLDIEISNQCGRLVANIVIAYNSILISGLLNRYLAENNQKALDRLKRISPVAWQHIHFLGHYAFRDKQNPIDLDVILASFVLL
;
A
#
# COMPACT_ATOMS: atom_id res chain seq x y z
N MET A 1 -11.62 2.75 26.87
CA MET A 1 -11.46 1.65 27.85
C MET A 1 -12.20 0.37 27.46
N TYR A 2 -13.42 0.44 26.88
CA TYR A 2 -14.20 -0.73 26.46
C TYR A 2 -13.61 -1.53 25.27
N ILE A 3 -12.92 -0.88 24.32
CA ILE A 3 -12.20 -1.57 23.22
C ILE A 3 -10.98 -2.35 23.74
N LEU A 4 -10.36 -1.85 24.83
CA LEU A 4 -9.21 -2.50 25.48
C LEU A 4 -9.60 -3.85 26.11
N LEU A 5 -10.81 -3.93 26.68
CA LEU A 5 -11.29 -5.14 27.35
C LEU A 5 -11.65 -6.25 26.37
N ILE A 6 -12.11 -5.92 25.16
CA ILE A 6 -12.46 -6.91 24.11
C ILE A 6 -11.18 -7.50 23.48
N ILE A 7 -10.17 -6.66 23.22
CA ILE A 7 -8.88 -7.11 22.67
C ILE A 7 -8.07 -7.89 23.72
N ILE A 8 -8.26 -7.66 25.02
CA ILE A 8 -7.55 -8.46 26.04
C ILE A 8 -8.32 -9.75 26.42
N ASN A 9 -9.67 -9.71 26.49
CA ASN A 9 -10.46 -10.91 26.83
C ASN A 9 -10.51 -11.97 25.73
N GLY A 10 -10.30 -11.61 24.46
CA GLY A 10 -10.27 -12.56 23.35
C GLY A 10 -9.00 -13.43 23.27
N TYR A 11 -7.96 -13.11 24.06
CA TYR A 11 -6.63 -13.70 23.95
C TYR A 11 -6.28 -14.57 25.17
N LYS A 12 -7.16 -15.50 25.51
CA LYS A 12 -6.80 -16.61 26.42
C LYS A 12 -5.83 -17.55 25.68
N PHE A 13 -4.54 -17.24 25.77
CA PHE A 13 -3.48 -18.04 25.14
C PHE A 13 -3.36 -19.40 25.82
N GLN A 14 -3.71 -20.47 25.11
CA GLN A 14 -3.59 -21.84 25.63
C GLN A 14 -2.20 -22.42 25.33
N GLN A 15 -1.20 -22.12 26.18
CA GLN A 15 0.18 -22.63 26.06
C GLN A 15 0.27 -24.15 25.83
N LYS A 16 -0.67 -24.93 26.38
CA LYS A 16 -0.66 -26.40 26.36
C LYS A 16 -0.71 -27.04 24.96
N TYR A 17 -1.16 -26.31 23.93
CA TYR A 17 -1.28 -26.85 22.57
C TYR A 17 -0.03 -26.63 21.70
N LEU A 18 0.88 -25.71 22.06
CA LEU A 18 2.06 -25.42 21.24
C LEU A 18 3.17 -26.45 21.41
N SER A 19 3.38 -27.00 22.61
CA SER A 19 4.45 -27.99 22.85
C SER A 19 4.19 -29.31 22.14
N ASP A 20 2.93 -29.74 22.07
CA ASP A 20 2.50 -31.03 21.49
C ASP A 20 2.50 -31.00 19.94
N VAL A 21 2.52 -29.80 19.34
CA VAL A 21 2.38 -29.59 17.88
C VAL A 21 3.60 -28.90 17.26
N ARG A 22 4.61 -28.56 18.07
CA ARG A 22 5.83 -27.84 17.65
C ARG A 22 6.50 -28.48 16.43
N ASN A 23 6.69 -29.80 16.45
CA ASN A 23 7.30 -30.53 15.33
C ASN A 23 6.51 -30.39 14.01
N HIS A 24 5.18 -30.28 14.08
CA HIS A 24 4.36 -30.05 12.89
C HIS A 24 4.46 -28.61 12.39
N ILE A 25 4.52 -27.63 13.30
CA ILE A 25 4.73 -26.23 12.93
C ILE A 25 6.11 -26.04 12.30
N ASP A 26 7.15 -26.62 12.90
CA ASP A 26 8.53 -26.54 12.38
C ASP A 26 8.63 -27.17 10.99
N ARG A 27 7.96 -28.30 10.75
CA ARG A 27 7.85 -28.90 9.40
C ARG A 27 7.15 -27.97 8.41
N ILE A 28 6.04 -27.36 8.80
CA ILE A 28 5.30 -26.42 7.94
C ILE A 28 6.14 -25.20 7.60
N VAL A 29 6.86 -24.64 8.58
CA VAL A 29 7.77 -23.51 8.41
C VAL A 29 8.97 -23.91 7.54
N ALA A 30 9.53 -25.10 7.74
CA ALA A 30 10.62 -25.62 6.94
C ALA A 30 10.21 -25.83 5.47
N THR A 31 9.06 -26.46 5.21
CA THR A 31 8.51 -26.63 3.85
C THR A 31 8.26 -25.28 3.16
N LEU A 32 7.79 -24.27 3.89
CA LEU A 32 7.67 -22.90 3.37
C LEU A 32 9.03 -22.25 3.10
N GLY A 33 9.98 -22.39 4.02
CA GLY A 33 11.34 -21.84 3.90
C GLY A 33 12.13 -22.46 2.75
N LEU A 34 11.95 -23.77 2.53
CA LEU A 34 12.53 -24.53 1.42
C LEU A 34 11.77 -24.31 0.10
N LYS A 35 10.66 -23.56 0.10
CA LYS A 35 9.80 -23.26 -1.06
C LYS A 35 9.27 -24.51 -1.79
N GLU A 36 9.18 -25.64 -1.09
CA GLU A 36 8.63 -26.90 -1.64
C GLU A 36 7.14 -26.79 -1.96
N ILE A 37 6.42 -25.89 -1.26
CA ILE A 37 5.00 -25.59 -1.48
C ILE A 37 4.80 -24.07 -1.41
N SER A 38 3.92 -23.53 -2.25
CA SER A 38 3.52 -22.12 -2.19
C SER A 38 2.73 -21.80 -0.92
N GLN A 39 2.85 -20.57 -0.42
CA GLN A 39 2.09 -20.08 0.73
C GLN A 39 0.58 -20.26 0.54
N SER A 40 0.06 -19.97 -0.65
CA SER A 40 -1.37 -20.08 -0.97
C SER A 40 -1.88 -21.52 -0.90
N THR A 41 -1.12 -22.49 -1.40
CA THR A 41 -1.48 -23.91 -1.34
C THR A 41 -1.47 -24.43 0.09
N LEU A 42 -0.47 -24.03 0.88
CA LEU A 42 -0.35 -24.42 2.29
C LEU A 42 -1.48 -23.83 3.14
N VAL A 43 -1.81 -22.54 2.97
CA VAL A 43 -2.94 -21.91 3.66
C VAL A 43 -4.24 -22.60 3.30
N ARG A 44 -4.46 -22.92 2.01
CA ARG A 44 -5.65 -23.66 1.57
C ARG A 44 -5.75 -25.02 2.26
N LYS A 45 -4.65 -25.78 2.30
CA LYS A 45 -4.58 -27.09 2.97
C LYS A 45 -4.78 -27.01 4.49
N LEU A 46 -4.34 -25.93 5.12
CA LEU A 46 -4.61 -25.69 6.55
C LEU A 46 -6.07 -25.34 6.79
N CYS A 47 -6.70 -24.58 5.89
CA CYS A 47 -8.09 -24.19 5.98
C CYS A 47 -9.08 -25.32 5.69
N THR A 48 -8.67 -26.38 4.97
CA THR A 48 -9.49 -27.59 4.77
C THR A 48 -9.53 -28.49 6.00
N LEU A 49 -8.56 -28.38 6.92
CA LEU A 49 -8.59 -29.11 8.20
C LEU A 49 -9.76 -28.62 9.06
N SER A 50 -10.39 -29.53 9.82
CA SER A 50 -11.43 -29.15 10.80
C SER A 50 -10.94 -28.06 11.75
N GLY A 51 -11.84 -27.15 12.17
CA GLY A 51 -11.52 -26.12 13.17
C GLY A 51 -11.00 -26.68 14.50
N HIS A 52 -11.32 -27.93 14.81
CA HIS A 52 -10.85 -28.66 16.00
C HIS A 52 -9.50 -29.35 15.79
N HIS A 53 -8.95 -29.33 14.57
CA HIS A 53 -7.67 -29.97 14.27
C HIS A 53 -6.54 -29.27 15.00
N ARG A 54 -5.76 -30.04 15.78
CA ARG A 54 -4.71 -29.52 16.67
C ARG A 54 -3.70 -28.62 15.93
N THR A 55 -3.25 -29.03 14.74
CA THR A 55 -2.31 -28.23 13.91
C THR A 55 -2.90 -26.91 13.41
N ARG A 56 -4.16 -26.90 12.96
CA ARG A 56 -4.82 -25.66 12.54
C ARG A 56 -4.96 -24.72 13.73
N LYS A 57 -5.44 -25.23 14.87
CA LYS A 57 -5.59 -24.45 16.09
C LYS A 57 -4.25 -23.89 16.57
N ALA A 58 -3.18 -24.69 16.61
CA ALA A 58 -1.86 -24.24 17.07
C ALA A 58 -1.28 -23.12 16.20
N ILE A 59 -1.44 -23.20 14.87
CA ILE A 59 -0.99 -22.15 13.94
C ILE A 59 -1.79 -20.85 14.14
N PHE A 60 -3.11 -20.94 14.29
CA PHE A 60 -3.94 -19.77 14.54
C PHE A 60 -3.66 -19.12 15.91
N GLU A 61 -3.39 -19.92 16.95
CA GLU A 61 -2.99 -19.39 18.26
C GLU A 61 -1.59 -18.75 18.20
N PHE A 62 -0.65 -19.30 17.42
CA PHE A 62 0.64 -18.68 17.17
C PHE A 62 0.49 -17.32 16.45
N ASP A 63 -0.34 -17.26 15.42
CA ASP A 63 -0.66 -16.04 14.67
C ASP A 63 -1.33 -14.97 15.56
N LYS A 64 -2.21 -15.38 16.49
CA LYS A 64 -2.74 -14.49 17.55
C LYS A 64 -1.63 -13.94 18.46
N LEU A 65 -0.67 -14.77 18.87
CA LEU A 65 0.46 -14.32 19.70
C LEU A 65 1.30 -13.26 18.97
N ILE A 66 1.66 -13.52 17.71
CA ILE A 66 2.42 -12.56 16.89
C ILE A 66 1.67 -11.24 16.73
N ARG A 67 0.36 -11.29 16.42
CA ARG A 67 -0.49 -10.08 16.38
C ARG A 67 -0.54 -9.33 17.70
N SER A 68 -0.59 -10.04 18.82
CA SER A 68 -0.61 -9.43 20.16
C SER A 68 0.69 -8.68 20.43
N ILE A 69 1.84 -9.32 20.17
CA ILE A 69 3.16 -8.70 20.33
C ILE A 69 3.28 -7.47 19.43
N TYR A 70 2.86 -7.57 18.17
CA TYR A 70 2.86 -6.43 17.25
C TYR A 70 1.98 -5.29 17.75
N THR A 71 0.76 -5.58 18.21
CA THR A 71 -0.19 -4.57 18.72
C THR A 71 0.38 -3.85 19.94
N LEU A 72 0.97 -4.59 20.89
CA LEU A 72 1.63 -3.99 22.05
C LEU A 72 2.83 -3.13 21.65
N ARG A 73 3.63 -3.56 20.67
CA ARG A 73 4.73 -2.75 20.11
C ARG A 73 4.21 -1.48 19.45
N TYR A 74 3.17 -1.58 18.65
CA TYR A 74 2.53 -0.46 17.97
C TYR A 74 2.03 0.60 18.96
N LEU A 75 1.39 0.16 20.06
CA LEU A 75 0.91 1.07 21.10
C LEU A 75 2.04 1.75 21.91
N ARG A 76 3.19 1.08 22.04
CA ARG A 76 4.33 1.59 22.83
C ARG A 76 5.28 2.47 22.00
N ASP A 77 5.32 2.29 20.69
CA ASP A 77 6.29 2.95 19.80
C ASP A 77 5.59 3.95 18.85
N PRO A 78 5.62 5.25 19.16
CA PRO A 78 5.05 6.28 18.30
C PRO A 78 5.69 6.34 16.91
N GLN A 79 6.96 5.94 16.76
CA GLN A 79 7.63 5.95 15.47
C GLN A 79 7.08 4.83 14.57
N LEU A 80 6.85 3.63 15.13
CA LEU A 80 6.17 2.54 14.43
C LEU A 80 4.77 2.98 13.99
N GLN A 81 4.01 3.62 14.87
CA GLN A 81 2.69 4.16 14.53
C GLN A 81 2.75 5.16 13.37
N ARG A 82 3.65 6.16 13.44
CA ARG A 82 3.83 7.14 12.36
C ARG A 82 4.20 6.50 11.04
N ASN A 83 5.07 5.49 11.05
CA ASN A 83 5.49 4.78 9.84
C ASN A 83 4.30 4.03 9.19
N VAL A 84 3.49 3.34 10.01
CA VAL A 84 2.29 2.64 9.54
C VAL A 84 1.29 3.63 8.95
N HIS A 85 0.98 4.72 9.67
CA HIS A 85 0.07 5.75 9.16
C HIS A 85 0.57 6.37 7.86
N ARG A 86 1.87 6.66 7.74
CA ARG A 86 2.43 7.17 6.48
C ARG A 86 2.21 6.21 5.31
N SER A 87 2.38 4.91 5.54
CA SER A 87 2.12 3.90 4.51
C SER A 87 0.63 3.79 4.16
N GLN A 88 -0.25 3.88 5.16
CA GLN A 88 -1.70 3.86 4.96
C GLN A 88 -2.16 5.09 4.17
N ASN A 89 -1.74 6.28 4.60
CA ASN A 89 -2.05 7.54 3.92
C ASN A 89 -1.65 7.49 2.44
N ARG A 90 -0.48 6.91 2.11
CA ARG A 90 -0.07 6.76 0.70
C ARG A 90 -1.01 5.86 -0.11
N ILE A 91 -1.51 4.77 0.49
CA ILE A 91 -2.47 3.86 -0.13
C ILE A 91 -3.83 4.56 -0.29
N GLU A 92 -4.27 5.28 0.73
CA GLU A 92 -5.50 6.07 0.71
C GLU A 92 -5.46 7.17 -0.35
N GLU A 93 -4.36 7.94 -0.42
CA GLU A 93 -4.12 8.94 -1.47
C GLU A 93 -4.18 8.31 -2.87
N TYR A 94 -3.59 7.13 -3.05
CA TYR A 94 -3.66 6.41 -4.32
C TYR A 94 -5.09 6.01 -4.67
N HIS A 95 -5.85 5.52 -3.69
CA HIS A 95 -7.26 5.16 -3.89
C HIS A 95 -8.12 6.39 -4.19
N GLN A 96 -7.85 7.53 -3.55
CA GLN A 96 -8.53 8.79 -3.85
C GLN A 96 -8.23 9.27 -5.28
N LEU A 97 -6.96 9.23 -5.70
CA LEU A 97 -6.57 9.50 -7.09
C LEU A 97 -7.32 8.57 -8.06
N ARG A 98 -7.33 7.27 -7.79
CA ARG A 98 -8.08 6.27 -8.58
C ARG A 98 -9.57 6.59 -8.66
N SER A 99 -10.18 7.00 -7.56
CA SER A 99 -11.59 7.40 -7.50
C SER A 99 -11.85 8.61 -8.39
N VAL A 100 -11.00 9.65 -8.31
CA VAL A 100 -11.13 10.85 -9.16
C VAL A 100 -10.98 10.51 -10.65
N ILE A 101 -10.00 9.67 -11.02
CA ILE A 101 -9.82 9.21 -12.40
C ILE A 101 -11.08 8.48 -12.90
N ALA A 102 -11.68 7.61 -12.08
CA ALA A 102 -12.89 6.90 -12.46
C ALA A 102 -14.10 7.85 -12.61
N GLN A 103 -14.23 8.86 -11.74
CA GLN A 103 -15.31 9.85 -11.81
C GLN A 103 -15.28 10.66 -13.11
N VAL A 104 -14.10 11.05 -13.58
CA VAL A 104 -13.88 11.79 -14.83
C VAL A 104 -14.40 11.03 -16.04
N SER A 105 -14.27 9.70 -16.04
CA SER A 105 -14.70 8.83 -17.14
C SER A 105 -16.22 8.51 -17.15
N GLY A 106 -17.04 9.24 -16.38
CA GLY A 106 -18.51 9.14 -16.46
C GLY A 106 -19.22 8.69 -15.17
N ARG A 107 -18.62 8.92 -14.00
CA ARG A 107 -19.17 8.63 -12.65
C ARG A 107 -19.55 7.17 -12.36
N LYS A 108 -19.28 6.22 -13.27
CA LYS A 108 -19.42 4.79 -13.00
C LYS A 108 -18.07 4.25 -12.55
N GLU A 109 -18.01 3.74 -11.32
CA GLU A 109 -16.80 3.08 -10.78
C GLU A 109 -16.44 1.81 -11.56
N LEU A 110 -17.39 1.26 -12.32
CA LEU A 110 -17.23 0.13 -13.23
C LEU A 110 -17.63 0.57 -14.64
N ILE A 111 -16.64 0.69 -15.52
CA ILE A 111 -16.85 0.99 -16.94
C ILE A 111 -16.66 -0.31 -17.70
N GLY A 112 -17.70 -0.74 -18.40
CA GLY A 112 -17.71 -2.02 -19.12
C GLY A 112 -19.01 -2.78 -18.89
N HIS A 113 -19.36 -3.64 -19.84
CA HIS A 113 -20.54 -4.51 -19.74
C HIS A 113 -20.16 -5.98 -19.48
N THR A 114 -18.88 -6.32 -19.64
CA THR A 114 -18.33 -7.65 -19.38
C THR A 114 -17.23 -7.59 -18.33
N ASP A 115 -16.90 -8.73 -17.71
CA ASP A 115 -15.78 -8.85 -16.76
C ASP A 115 -14.45 -8.41 -17.40
N LEU A 116 -14.25 -8.73 -18.69
CA LEU A 116 -13.08 -8.31 -19.45
C LEU A 116 -13.01 -6.80 -19.64
N ASP A 117 -14.13 -6.15 -19.98
CA ASP A 117 -14.17 -4.69 -20.15
C ASP A 117 -13.87 -3.98 -18.83
N ILE A 118 -14.44 -4.48 -17.72
CA ILE A 118 -14.20 -3.96 -16.38
C ILE A 118 -12.72 -4.10 -16.01
N GLU A 119 -12.11 -5.25 -16.29
CA GLU A 119 -10.69 -5.47 -16.04
C GLU A 119 -9.81 -4.53 -16.88
N ILE A 120 -10.10 -4.39 -18.18
CA ILE A 120 -9.38 -3.45 -19.06
C ILE A 120 -9.51 -2.02 -18.55
N SER A 121 -10.72 -1.58 -18.20
CA SER A 121 -10.93 -0.24 -17.63
C SER A 121 -10.14 -0.05 -16.33
N ASN A 122 -10.14 -1.06 -15.46
CA ASN A 122 -9.34 -1.04 -14.24
C ASN A 122 -7.85 -0.88 -14.53
N GLN A 123 -7.30 -1.64 -15.47
CA GLN A 123 -5.89 -1.51 -15.86
C GLN A 123 -5.58 -0.15 -16.49
N CYS A 124 -6.46 0.38 -17.34
CA CYS A 124 -6.32 1.73 -17.90
C CYS A 124 -6.26 2.80 -16.80
N GLY A 125 -7.17 2.78 -15.83
CA GLY A 125 -7.12 3.74 -14.73
C GLY A 125 -5.88 3.56 -13.84
N ARG A 126 -5.34 2.34 -13.69
CA ARG A 126 -4.07 2.09 -12.98
C ARG A 126 -2.90 2.70 -13.75
N LEU A 127 -2.90 2.56 -15.07
CA LEU A 127 -1.90 3.17 -15.95
C LEU A 127 -1.92 4.70 -15.81
N VAL A 128 -3.09 5.34 -15.87
CA VAL A 128 -3.22 6.80 -15.70
C VAL A 128 -2.69 7.25 -14.32
N ALA A 129 -3.07 6.56 -13.25
CA ALA A 129 -2.57 6.86 -11.91
C ALA A 129 -1.04 6.73 -11.82
N ASN A 130 -0.45 5.71 -12.45
CA ASN A 130 0.99 5.54 -12.51
C ASN A 130 1.69 6.64 -13.32
N ILE A 131 1.08 7.11 -14.41
CA ILE A 131 1.60 8.24 -15.21
C ILE A 131 1.63 9.51 -14.37
N VAL A 132 0.55 9.79 -13.61
CA VAL A 132 0.49 10.93 -12.68
C VAL A 132 1.61 10.84 -11.64
N ILE A 133 1.78 9.67 -11.01
CA ILE A 133 2.83 9.46 -10.02
C ILE A 133 4.22 9.63 -10.64
N ALA A 134 4.44 9.10 -11.85
CA ALA A 134 5.71 9.25 -12.56
C ALA A 134 6.00 10.72 -12.88
N TYR A 135 5.02 11.45 -13.41
CA TYR A 135 5.13 12.87 -13.70
C TYR A 135 5.50 13.67 -12.44
N ASN A 136 4.76 13.50 -11.35
CA ASN A 136 5.07 14.17 -10.09
C ASN A 136 6.44 13.77 -9.54
N SER A 137 6.83 12.50 -9.65
CA SER A 137 8.15 12.03 -9.19
C SER A 137 9.29 12.68 -9.97
N ILE A 138 9.12 12.85 -11.29
CA ILE A 138 10.08 13.56 -12.14
C ILE A 138 10.20 15.02 -11.70
N LEU A 139 9.07 15.70 -11.47
CA LEU A 139 9.07 17.09 -11.00
C LEU A 139 9.75 17.24 -9.64
N ILE A 140 9.36 16.41 -8.67
CA ILE A 140 9.94 16.40 -7.32
C ILE A 140 11.45 16.13 -7.38
N SER A 141 11.89 15.21 -8.26
CA SER A 141 13.31 14.90 -8.44
C SER A 141 14.09 16.08 -9.06
N GLY A 142 13.50 16.76 -10.05
CA GLY A 142 14.10 17.97 -10.63
C GLY A 142 14.23 19.11 -9.61
N LEU A 143 13.16 19.37 -8.85
CA LEU A 143 13.17 20.35 -7.77
C LEU A 143 14.18 19.99 -6.67
N LEU A 144 14.31 18.71 -6.32
CA LEU A 144 15.30 18.23 -5.35
C LEU A 144 16.72 18.59 -5.80
N ASN A 145 17.08 18.26 -7.05
CA ASN A 145 18.40 18.56 -7.60
C ASN A 145 18.70 20.06 -7.60
N ARG A 146 17.72 20.87 -7.99
CA ARG A 146 17.82 22.33 -7.97
C ARG A 146 18.05 22.88 -6.56
N TYR A 147 17.23 22.50 -5.58
CA TYR A 147 17.34 23.02 -4.22
C TYR A 147 18.57 22.49 -3.46
N LEU A 148 19.10 21.33 -3.84
CA LEU A 148 20.41 20.86 -3.37
C LEU A 148 21.54 21.74 -3.90
N ALA A 149 21.51 22.10 -5.19
CA ALA A 149 22.50 23.00 -5.80
C ALA A 149 22.44 24.43 -5.22
N GLU A 150 21.24 24.92 -4.91
CA GLU A 150 21.01 26.22 -4.27
C GLU A 150 21.25 26.21 -2.74
N ASN A 151 21.52 25.04 -2.15
CA ASN A 151 21.65 24.82 -0.71
C ASN A 151 20.46 25.36 0.12
N ASN A 152 19.25 25.28 -0.45
CA ASN A 152 18.03 25.85 0.12
C ASN A 152 17.34 24.84 1.06
N GLN A 153 17.82 24.79 2.30
CA GLN A 153 17.35 23.84 3.30
C GLN A 153 15.83 23.95 3.59
N LYS A 154 15.26 25.16 3.54
CA LYS A 154 13.83 25.38 3.77
C LYS A 154 12.98 24.73 2.67
N ALA A 155 13.38 24.88 1.41
CA ALA A 155 12.68 24.26 0.29
C ALA A 155 12.80 22.73 0.34
N LEU A 156 13.98 22.20 0.69
CA LEU A 156 14.21 20.76 0.87
C LEU A 156 13.31 20.15 1.96
N ASP A 157 13.13 20.84 3.08
CA ASP A 157 12.28 20.35 4.17
C ASP A 157 10.78 20.37 3.82
N ARG A 158 10.34 21.30 2.97
CA ARG A 158 8.99 21.29 2.39
C ARG A 158 8.83 20.17 1.36
N LEU A 159 9.80 19.98 0.48
CA LEU A 159 9.77 18.97 -0.58
C LEU A 159 9.60 17.56 0.00
N LYS A 160 10.23 17.26 1.15
CA LYS A 160 10.06 15.99 1.88
C LYS A 160 8.61 15.66 2.29
N ARG A 161 7.73 16.66 2.33
CA ARG A 161 6.31 16.52 2.71
C ARG A 161 5.39 16.35 1.51
N ILE A 162 5.89 16.55 0.29
CA ILE A 162 5.09 16.44 -0.92
C ILE A 162 4.98 14.97 -1.31
N SER A 163 3.75 14.49 -1.43
CA SER A 163 3.48 13.13 -1.91
C SER A 163 3.56 13.10 -3.44
N PRO A 164 4.30 12.16 -4.04
CA PRO A 164 4.26 11.94 -5.49
C PRO A 164 2.88 11.51 -6.01
N VAL A 165 1.98 11.10 -5.12
CA VAL A 165 0.61 10.70 -5.47
C VAL A 165 -0.29 11.93 -5.66
N ALA A 166 0.08 13.10 -5.12
CA ALA A 166 -0.72 14.34 -5.15
C ALA A 166 -1.27 14.65 -6.55
N TRP A 167 -2.53 15.08 -6.62
CA TRP A 167 -3.24 15.20 -7.90
C TRP A 167 -4.15 16.42 -7.98
N GLN A 168 -4.29 17.17 -6.88
CA GLN A 168 -5.11 18.37 -6.81
C GLN A 168 -4.62 19.47 -7.76
N HIS A 169 -3.35 19.45 -8.16
CA HIS A 169 -2.79 20.36 -9.16
C HIS A 169 -2.98 19.91 -10.61
N ILE A 170 -3.60 18.74 -10.83
CA ILE A 170 -3.82 18.18 -12.17
C ILE A 170 -5.29 18.27 -12.53
N HIS A 171 -5.57 18.91 -13.66
CA HIS A 171 -6.93 18.98 -14.21
C HIS A 171 -7.19 17.77 -15.10
N PHE A 172 -8.03 16.85 -14.62
CA PHE A 172 -8.46 15.67 -15.38
C PHE A 172 -9.69 15.93 -16.27
N LEU A 173 -10.25 17.13 -16.27
CA LEU A 173 -11.37 17.49 -17.14
C LEU A 173 -10.88 18.53 -18.14
N GLY A 174 -11.21 18.32 -19.42
CA GLY A 174 -10.87 19.26 -20.49
C GLY A 174 -10.54 18.58 -21.81
N HIS A 175 -10.02 19.37 -22.74
CA HIS A 175 -9.57 18.87 -24.04
C HIS A 175 -8.12 18.40 -23.95
N TYR A 176 -7.89 17.14 -24.33
CA TYR A 176 -6.56 16.57 -24.43
C TYR A 176 -6.01 16.71 -25.83
N ALA A 177 -4.89 17.43 -25.97
CA ALA A 177 -4.11 17.46 -27.19
C ALA A 177 -2.95 16.47 -27.05
N PHE A 178 -2.95 15.41 -27.87
CA PHE A 178 -1.83 14.49 -27.94
C PHE A 178 -0.75 15.08 -28.84
N ARG A 179 0.45 15.29 -28.29
CA ARG A 179 1.62 15.76 -29.05
C ARG A 179 2.32 14.58 -29.70
N ASP A 180 2.89 14.83 -30.87
CA ASP A 180 3.75 13.89 -31.58
C ASP A 180 5.20 13.96 -31.05
N LYS A 181 6.08 13.10 -31.58
CA LYS A 181 7.50 13.06 -31.17
C LYS A 181 8.26 14.31 -31.60
N GLN A 182 7.70 15.12 -32.50
CA GLN A 182 8.32 16.34 -33.01
C GLN A 182 8.29 17.48 -31.98
N ASN A 183 7.35 17.46 -31.03
CA ASN A 183 7.23 18.46 -29.96
C ASN A 183 7.25 17.82 -28.56
N PRO A 184 8.42 17.33 -28.08
CA PRO A 184 8.53 16.70 -26.77
C PRO A 184 8.17 17.66 -25.64
N ILE A 185 7.71 17.09 -24.53
CA ILE A 185 7.46 17.86 -23.30
C ILE A 185 8.81 18.22 -22.70
N ASP A 186 9.14 19.52 -22.69
CA ASP A 186 10.31 20.04 -22.01
C ASP A 186 10.01 20.14 -20.49
N LEU A 187 10.57 19.20 -19.75
CA LEU A 187 10.41 19.11 -18.30
C LEU A 187 11.16 20.23 -17.58
N ASP A 188 12.25 20.76 -18.13
CA ASP A 188 13.04 21.82 -17.50
C ASP A 188 12.30 23.15 -17.55
N VAL A 189 11.61 23.43 -18.66
CA VAL A 189 10.70 24.59 -18.78
C VAL A 189 9.56 24.50 -17.77
N ILE A 190 8.96 23.31 -17.62
CA ILE A 190 7.91 23.08 -16.63
C ILE A 190 8.46 23.30 -15.22
N LEU A 191 9.63 22.72 -14.89
CA LEU A 191 10.29 22.86 -13.60
C LEU A 191 10.63 24.32 -13.27
N ALA A 192 11.04 25.12 -14.25
CA ALA A 192 11.33 26.54 -14.06
C ALA A 192 10.10 27.34 -13.61
N SER A 193 8.90 26.91 -14.00
CA SER A 193 7.63 27.55 -13.59
C SER A 193 7.22 27.24 -12.14
N PHE A 194 7.78 26.19 -11.53
CA PHE A 194 7.48 25.82 -10.15
C PHE A 194 8.43 26.51 -9.16
N VAL A 195 7.87 27.33 -8.27
CA VAL A 195 8.56 27.91 -7.12
C VAL A 195 7.82 27.48 -5.86
N LEU A 196 8.46 26.68 -5.01
CA LEU A 196 7.95 26.40 -3.67
C LEU A 196 8.16 27.64 -2.78
N LEU A 197 7.18 28.56 -2.81
CA LEU A 197 7.09 29.71 -1.89
C LEU A 197 7.01 29.29 -0.43
#